data_AF-A0A814FTK7-F1
#
_entry.id   AF-A0A814FTK7-F1
#
_cell.length_a   1.000
_cell.length_b   1.000
_cell.length_c   1.000
_cell.angle_alpha   90.00
_cell.angle_beta   90.00
_cell.angle_gamma   90.00
#
_symmetry.space_group_name_H-M   'P 1'
#
loop_
_entity.id
_entity.type
_entity.pdbx_description
1 polymer ?
#
loop_
_entity_poly.entity_id
_entity_poly.type
_entity_poly.pdbx_seq_one_letter_code
_entity_poly.pdbx_strand_id
1 'polypeptide(L)'
;MANKQNSKKSNSIKNSKEPYLLDSSTFSSDNLNNFGEFQFNSDERPNNVLKFSNDNRTVEWLKPYEASWIPIPTKSKLHSGKWFLEFNVEAMKSGQIGVGFLLDWNLGPDWGFFGYLGASQTAWSYDPSTGDIVSGTDSIHGNLPKFNGDSGVIGLELNLPSKDIGKFTFIIDGVRTPTKELPNSGAVVIPAVCLLSQGQKVTIRNLTRL
;
A
#
# COMPACT_ATOMS: atom_id res chain seq x y z
N MET A 1 -19.09 -38.11 -45.22
CA MET A 1 -19.24 -37.97 -43.75
C MET A 1 -17.89 -37.56 -43.19
N ALA A 2 -17.68 -36.28 -42.91
CA ALA A 2 -16.42 -35.75 -42.40
C ALA A 2 -16.52 -35.58 -40.87
N ASN A 3 -15.69 -36.34 -40.14
CA ASN A 3 -15.69 -36.36 -38.68
C ASN A 3 -14.88 -35.16 -38.16
N LYS A 4 -15.58 -34.16 -37.59
CA LYS A 4 -14.96 -33.01 -36.92
C LYS A 4 -14.34 -33.46 -35.60
N GLN A 5 -13.01 -33.51 -35.54
CA GLN A 5 -12.27 -33.58 -34.29
C GLN A 5 -12.40 -32.24 -33.55
N ASN A 6 -13.22 -32.21 -32.51
CA ASN A 6 -13.25 -31.14 -31.52
C ASN A 6 -11.99 -31.22 -30.66
N SER A 7 -10.97 -30.42 -30.97
CA SER A 7 -9.87 -30.18 -30.05
C SER A 7 -10.35 -29.25 -28.93
N LYS A 8 -10.83 -29.84 -27.83
CA LYS A 8 -10.92 -29.14 -26.54
C LYS A 8 -9.51 -28.74 -26.13
N LYS A 9 -9.14 -27.48 -26.34
CA LYS A 9 -8.02 -26.87 -25.61
C LYS A 9 -8.42 -26.85 -24.14
N SER A 10 -7.91 -27.81 -23.37
CA SER A 10 -7.97 -27.71 -21.92
C SER A 10 -7.14 -26.48 -21.54
N ASN A 11 -7.79 -25.52 -20.89
CA ASN A 11 -7.10 -24.46 -20.18
C ASN A 11 -6.32 -25.14 -19.06
N SER A 12 -5.04 -25.40 -19.32
CA SER A 12 -4.09 -25.76 -18.28
C SER A 12 -4.01 -24.56 -17.33
N ILE A 13 -4.66 -24.66 -16.18
CA ILE A 13 -4.41 -23.79 -15.04
C ILE A 13 -2.94 -24.02 -14.69
N LYS A 14 -2.07 -23.13 -15.15
CA LYS A 14 -0.66 -23.11 -14.76
C LYS A 14 -0.67 -22.80 -13.26
N ASN A 15 -0.36 -23.80 -12.44
CA ASN A 15 0.14 -23.62 -11.08
C ASN A 15 1.52 -22.93 -11.16
N SER A 16 1.59 -21.67 -11.59
CA SER A 16 2.85 -20.95 -11.58
C SER A 16 3.17 -20.57 -10.13
N LYS A 17 4.14 -21.28 -9.54
CA LYS A 17 4.79 -20.90 -8.28
C LYS A 17 5.63 -19.63 -8.40
N GLU A 18 5.74 -19.05 -9.60
CA GLU A 18 6.50 -17.83 -9.84
C GLU A 18 5.77 -16.61 -9.23
N PRO A 19 6.51 -15.69 -8.58
CA PRO A 19 5.95 -14.43 -8.12
C PRO A 19 5.47 -13.58 -9.31
N TYR A 20 4.23 -13.07 -9.22
CA TYR A 20 3.70 -12.08 -10.14
C TYR A 20 2.81 -11.06 -9.42
N LEU A 21 2.81 -9.82 -9.92
CA LEU A 21 1.90 -8.77 -9.49
C LEU A 21 0.46 -9.14 -9.87
N LEU A 22 -0.47 -8.96 -8.92
CA LEU A 22 -1.87 -9.17 -9.21
C LEU A 22 -2.38 -8.19 -10.26
N ASP A 23 -3.23 -8.71 -11.14
CA ASP A 23 -3.86 -7.96 -12.23
C ASP A 23 -5.39 -8.04 -12.08
N SER A 24 -5.99 -6.91 -11.74
CA SER A 24 -7.45 -6.79 -11.58
C SER A 24 -8.23 -7.00 -12.88
N SER A 25 -7.59 -6.99 -14.06
CA SER A 25 -8.23 -7.38 -15.32
C SER A 25 -8.67 -8.84 -15.35
N THR A 26 -8.05 -9.69 -14.52
CA THR A 26 -8.33 -11.12 -14.46
C THR A 26 -9.31 -11.48 -13.35
N PHE A 27 -9.80 -10.49 -12.58
CA PHE A 27 -10.72 -10.73 -11.48
C PHE A 27 -12.09 -11.13 -12.01
N SER A 28 -12.76 -12.04 -11.28
CA SER A 28 -14.17 -12.34 -11.54
C SER A 28 -15.04 -11.10 -11.31
N SER A 29 -16.26 -11.12 -11.85
CA SER A 29 -17.27 -10.08 -11.60
C SER A 29 -17.46 -9.78 -10.11
N ASP A 30 -17.41 -10.83 -9.29
CA ASP A 30 -17.64 -10.75 -7.85
C ASP A 30 -16.46 -10.08 -7.14
N ASN A 31 -15.24 -10.32 -7.62
CA ASN A 31 -14.02 -9.73 -7.06
C ASN A 31 -13.80 -8.28 -7.53
N LEU A 32 -14.38 -7.85 -8.66
CA LEU A 32 -14.20 -6.49 -9.19
C LEU A 32 -14.73 -5.38 -8.26
N ASN A 33 -15.62 -5.72 -7.33
CA ASN A 33 -16.16 -4.79 -6.33
C ASN A 33 -15.78 -5.17 -4.90
N ASN A 34 -14.87 -6.13 -4.71
CA ASN A 34 -14.41 -6.55 -3.39
C ASN A 34 -13.02 -5.99 -3.13
N PHE A 35 -12.98 -4.91 -2.34
CA PHE A 35 -11.74 -4.21 -2.02
C PHE A 35 -11.26 -4.48 -0.59
N GLY A 36 -11.86 -5.44 0.12
CA GLY A 36 -11.59 -5.70 1.54
C GLY A 36 -12.12 -4.61 2.47
N GLU A 37 -11.62 -4.61 3.70
CA GLU A 37 -12.05 -3.68 4.75
C GLU A 37 -11.07 -2.51 4.86
N PHE A 38 -11.61 -1.30 5.05
CA PHE A 38 -10.80 -0.09 5.24
C PHE A 38 -10.33 0.07 6.69
N GLN A 39 -9.36 -0.77 7.04
CA GLN A 39 -8.70 -0.83 8.34
C GLN A 39 -7.31 -1.46 8.21
N PHE A 40 -6.44 -1.21 9.19
CA PHE A 40 -5.16 -1.90 9.30
C PHE A 40 -5.36 -3.39 9.59
N ASN A 41 -4.46 -4.23 9.07
CA ASN A 41 -4.46 -5.65 9.36
C ASN A 41 -3.81 -5.92 10.74
N SER A 42 -4.65 -6.22 11.73
CA SER A 42 -4.25 -6.57 13.10
C SER A 42 -3.88 -8.05 13.28
N ASP A 43 -4.16 -8.90 12.30
CA ASP A 43 -4.25 -10.36 12.51
C ASP A 43 -2.88 -11.04 12.61
N GLU A 44 -1.81 -10.38 12.13
CA GLU A 44 -0.46 -10.96 11.97
C GLU A 44 0.63 -10.20 12.73
N ARG A 45 0.30 -9.55 13.85
CA ARG A 45 1.23 -8.63 14.55
C ARG A 45 1.62 -9.09 15.94
N PRO A 46 2.85 -8.74 16.42
CA PRO A 46 3.30 -9.15 17.74
C PRO A 46 2.34 -8.64 18.81
N ASN A 47 1.73 -9.57 19.54
CA ASN A 47 0.76 -9.26 20.58
C ASN A 47 1.36 -8.26 21.58
N ASN A 48 0.62 -7.18 21.84
CA ASN A 48 0.93 -6.11 22.80
C ASN A 48 2.06 -5.13 22.42
N VAL A 49 2.64 -5.20 21.22
CA VAL A 49 3.60 -4.17 20.73
C VAL A 49 2.85 -3.02 20.06
N LEU A 50 1.88 -3.36 19.22
CA LEU A 50 0.99 -2.41 18.55
C LEU A 50 -0.35 -2.32 19.27
N LYS A 51 -0.93 -1.13 19.29
CA LYS A 51 -2.34 -0.91 19.63
C LYS A 51 -3.08 -0.47 18.38
N PHE A 52 -4.15 -1.19 18.07
CA PHE A 52 -5.12 -0.80 17.08
C PHE A 52 -6.34 -0.19 17.78
N SER A 53 -6.88 0.88 17.21
CA SER A 53 -8.07 1.58 17.74
C SER A 53 -8.87 2.21 16.61
N ASN A 54 -10.04 2.77 16.93
CA ASN A 54 -10.95 3.38 15.96
C ASN A 54 -11.29 2.41 14.81
N ASP A 55 -11.83 1.24 15.16
CA ASP A 55 -12.11 0.15 14.22
C ASP A 55 -10.89 -0.22 13.37
N ASN A 56 -9.76 -0.41 14.05
CA ASN A 56 -8.46 -0.71 13.45
C ASN A 56 -7.97 0.31 12.41
N ARG A 57 -8.51 1.53 12.37
CA ARG A 57 -8.02 2.61 11.47
C ARG A 57 -6.86 3.39 12.04
N THR A 58 -6.61 3.27 13.35
CA THR A 58 -5.48 3.91 14.02
C THR A 58 -4.55 2.85 14.55
N VAL A 59 -3.25 3.01 14.28
CA VAL A 59 -2.20 2.15 14.82
C VAL A 59 -1.16 2.97 15.57
N GLU A 60 -0.77 2.46 16.74
CA GLU A 60 0.23 3.08 17.62
C GLU A 60 1.24 2.03 18.10
N TRP A 61 2.53 2.37 18.09
CA TRP A 61 3.58 1.52 18.65
C TRP A 61 3.75 1.80 20.15
N LEU A 62 3.32 0.89 21.03
CA LEU A 62 3.29 1.12 22.48
C LEU A 62 4.50 0.64 23.27
N LYS A 63 5.12 -0.48 22.89
CA LYS A 63 6.17 -1.12 23.68
C LYS A 63 7.45 -1.31 22.87
N PRO A 64 8.65 -1.27 23.48
CA PRO A 64 9.89 -1.61 22.79
C PRO A 64 9.80 -2.96 22.08
N TYR A 65 10.37 -3.04 20.87
CA TYR A 65 10.42 -4.26 20.08
C TYR A 65 11.70 -4.27 19.26
N GLU A 66 12.29 -5.44 19.06
CA GLU A 66 13.62 -5.60 18.45
C GLU A 66 13.62 -5.35 16.92
N ALA A 67 12.46 -5.20 16.29
CA ALA A 67 12.38 -4.94 14.86
C ALA A 67 12.87 -3.53 14.50
N SER A 68 13.60 -3.43 13.39
CA SER A 68 13.96 -2.15 12.79
C SER A 68 12.72 -1.43 12.26
N TRP A 69 11.84 -2.09 11.51
CA TRP A 69 10.55 -1.52 11.13
C TRP A 69 9.42 -2.49 11.43
N ILE A 70 8.27 -1.96 11.83
CA ILE A 70 7.02 -2.73 11.92
C ILE A 70 6.17 -2.38 10.71
N PRO A 71 6.13 -3.25 9.67
CA PRO A 71 5.24 -3.06 8.52
C PRO A 71 3.79 -3.27 8.93
N ILE A 72 2.85 -2.49 8.42
CA ILE A 72 1.43 -2.55 8.78
C ILE A 72 0.59 -2.25 7.53
N PRO A 73 0.17 -3.28 6.76
CA PRO A 73 -0.72 -3.11 5.63
C PRO A 73 -2.15 -2.89 6.12
N THR A 74 -2.98 -2.33 5.26
CA THR A 74 -4.42 -2.41 5.40
C THR A 74 -4.95 -3.76 4.92
N LYS A 75 -6.18 -4.09 5.32
CA LYS A 75 -6.95 -5.19 4.71
C LYS A 75 -7.53 -4.81 3.34
N SER A 76 -7.41 -3.54 2.95
CA SER A 76 -7.91 -3.02 1.69
C SER A 76 -6.99 -3.37 0.52
N LYS A 77 -7.59 -3.78 -0.59
CA LYS A 77 -6.95 -4.01 -1.88
C LYS A 77 -7.65 -3.15 -2.92
N LEU A 78 -7.10 -1.96 -3.17
CA LEU A 78 -7.69 -0.97 -4.06
C LEU A 78 -7.34 -1.32 -5.51
N HIS A 79 -8.34 -1.32 -6.38
CA HIS A 79 -8.17 -1.55 -7.82
C HIS A 79 -9.43 -1.06 -8.57
N SER A 80 -9.45 -1.21 -9.89
CA SER A 80 -10.63 -1.00 -10.75
C SER A 80 -11.37 0.32 -10.52
N GLY A 81 -10.68 1.44 -10.36
CA GLY A 81 -11.32 2.73 -10.12
C GLY A 81 -10.38 3.86 -9.75
N LYS A 82 -10.96 5.03 -9.51
CA LYS A 82 -10.26 6.16 -8.92
C LYS A 82 -10.50 6.17 -7.43
N TRP A 83 -9.46 6.44 -6.66
CA TRP A 83 -9.49 6.41 -5.22
C TRP A 83 -8.78 7.61 -4.65
N PHE A 84 -9.31 8.10 -3.54
CA PHE A 84 -8.63 9.03 -2.65
C PHE A 84 -8.62 8.45 -1.25
N LEU A 85 -7.51 8.58 -0.54
CA LEU A 85 -7.43 8.29 0.88
C LEU A 85 -6.42 9.21 1.56
N GLU A 86 -6.50 9.30 2.88
CA GLU A 86 -5.57 10.06 3.69
C GLU A 86 -5.02 9.22 4.83
N PHE A 87 -3.77 9.50 5.17
CA PHE A 87 -3.17 9.13 6.43
C PHE A 87 -2.92 10.40 7.23
N ASN A 88 -3.34 10.38 8.49
CA ASN A 88 -3.00 11.39 9.47
C ASN A 88 -1.90 10.81 10.35
N VAL A 89 -0.69 11.36 10.26
CA VAL A 89 0.35 11.08 11.24
C VAL A 89 0.01 11.89 12.48
N GLU A 90 -0.14 11.22 13.61
CA GLU A 90 -0.54 11.84 14.90
C GLU A 90 0.60 11.92 15.91
N ALA A 91 1.65 11.12 15.69
CA ALA A 91 2.90 11.25 16.42
C ALA A 91 4.06 10.70 15.57
N MET A 92 5.07 11.53 15.30
CA MET A 92 6.31 11.16 14.58
C MET A 92 7.40 10.59 15.50
N LYS A 93 7.51 11.14 16.72
CA LYS A 93 8.64 10.91 17.64
C LYS A 93 9.99 11.13 16.93
N SER A 94 11.05 10.48 17.41
CA SER A 94 12.42 10.69 16.92
C SER A 94 12.82 9.78 15.74
N GLY A 95 11.85 9.23 15.01
CA GLY A 95 12.11 8.20 14.00
C GLY A 95 11.38 8.44 12.68
N GLN A 96 11.87 7.78 11.64
CA GLN A 96 11.20 7.69 10.34
C GLN A 96 9.83 7.01 10.47
N ILE A 97 8.89 7.42 9.62
CA ILE A 97 7.64 6.70 9.37
C ILE A 97 7.54 6.57 7.86
N GLY A 98 7.29 5.36 7.35
CA GLY A 98 6.91 5.20 5.95
C GLY A 98 5.40 5.18 5.83
N VAL A 99 4.80 6.07 5.05
CA VAL A 99 3.36 6.08 4.78
C VAL A 99 3.10 6.07 3.29
N GLY A 100 2.29 5.14 2.80
CA GLY A 100 1.99 5.08 1.39
C GLY A 100 1.30 3.78 1.01
N PHE A 101 1.86 3.08 0.04
CA PHE A 101 1.26 1.87 -0.48
C PHE A 101 2.29 0.94 -1.12
N LEU A 102 1.86 -0.29 -1.37
CA LEU A 102 2.60 -1.29 -2.11
C LEU A 102 1.69 -2.02 -3.08
N LEU A 103 2.26 -2.73 -4.05
CA LEU A 103 1.48 -3.59 -4.94
C LEU A 103 1.34 -4.99 -4.37
N ASP A 104 0.17 -5.58 -4.61
CA ASP A 104 -0.11 -6.94 -4.18
C ASP A 104 0.45 -7.96 -5.18
N TRP A 105 1.08 -9.00 -4.65
CA TRP A 105 1.57 -10.14 -5.42
C TRP A 105 0.77 -11.39 -5.08
N ASN A 106 0.81 -12.39 -5.95
CA ASN A 106 0.17 -13.70 -5.70
C ASN A 106 0.67 -14.44 -4.44
N LEU A 107 1.83 -14.05 -3.90
CA LEU A 107 2.42 -14.63 -2.70
C LEU A 107 2.35 -13.67 -1.49
N GLY A 108 1.65 -12.54 -1.62
CA GLY A 108 1.58 -11.49 -0.61
C GLY A 108 2.51 -10.30 -0.91
N PRO A 109 2.38 -9.20 -0.14
CA PRO A 109 3.04 -7.94 -0.44
C PRO A 109 4.56 -8.00 -0.27
N ASP A 110 5.29 -7.42 -1.23
CA ASP A 110 6.73 -7.26 -1.15
C ASP A 110 7.11 -5.96 -0.42
N TRP A 111 7.49 -6.10 0.86
CA TRP A 111 7.99 -4.98 1.66
C TRP A 111 9.44 -4.63 1.38
N GLY A 112 10.18 -5.47 0.64
CA GLY A 112 11.63 -5.38 0.55
C GLY A 112 12.32 -5.69 1.88
N PHE A 113 13.44 -5.02 2.13
CA PHE A 113 14.32 -5.32 3.25
C PHE A 113 13.80 -4.80 4.59
N PHE A 114 13.89 -5.64 5.65
CA PHE A 114 13.52 -5.33 7.04
C PHE A 114 12.14 -4.69 7.28
N GLY A 115 11.19 -4.81 6.33
CA GLY A 115 9.84 -4.29 6.48
C GLY A 115 9.70 -2.77 6.29
N TYR A 116 10.72 -2.10 5.75
CA TYR A 116 10.64 -0.68 5.42
C TYR A 116 9.77 -0.44 4.17
N LEU A 117 8.66 0.27 4.33
CA LEU A 117 7.82 0.67 3.20
C LEU A 117 8.61 1.62 2.30
N GLY A 118 8.76 1.24 1.02
CA GLY A 118 9.62 1.95 0.06
C GLY A 118 10.96 1.25 -0.21
N ALA A 119 11.28 0.14 0.46
CA ALA A 119 12.47 -0.66 0.13
C ALA A 119 12.31 -1.48 -1.16
N SER A 120 11.09 -1.94 -1.47
CA SER A 120 10.78 -2.63 -2.73
C SER A 120 10.58 -1.65 -3.89
N GLN A 121 10.88 -2.09 -5.10
CA GLN A 121 10.54 -1.40 -6.36
C GLN A 121 9.02 -1.38 -6.64
N THR A 122 8.24 -2.11 -5.86
CA THR A 122 6.77 -2.14 -5.92
C THR A 122 6.11 -1.52 -4.68
N ALA A 123 6.87 -0.74 -3.92
CA ALA A 123 6.41 0.00 -2.76
C ALA A 123 6.80 1.48 -2.88
N TRP A 124 5.89 2.36 -2.46
CA TRP A 124 6.10 3.80 -2.40
C TRP A 124 5.69 4.29 -1.02
N SER A 125 6.58 5.01 -0.35
CA SER A 125 6.30 5.68 0.91
C SER A 125 6.67 7.15 0.81
N TYR A 126 5.95 7.98 1.55
CA TYR A 126 6.45 9.26 2.00
C TYR A 126 7.13 9.06 3.36
N ASP A 127 8.35 9.56 3.52
CA ASP A 127 9.06 9.68 4.80
C ASP A 127 8.96 11.13 5.30
N PRO A 128 8.10 11.41 6.30
CA PRO A 128 7.90 12.77 6.80
C PRO A 128 9.12 13.33 7.53
N SER A 129 10.08 12.50 7.95
CA SER A 129 11.29 12.97 8.62
C SER A 129 12.28 13.62 7.65
N THR A 130 12.33 13.14 6.40
CA THR A 130 13.22 13.66 5.37
C THR A 130 12.51 14.51 4.32
N GLY A 131 11.18 14.40 4.20
CA GLY A 131 10.42 15.11 3.17
C GLY A 131 10.57 14.49 1.79
N ASP A 132 10.78 13.17 1.75
CA ASP A 132 11.02 12.41 0.52
C ASP A 132 9.92 11.38 0.26
N ILE A 133 9.60 11.16 -1.01
CA ILE A 133 8.93 9.97 -1.48
C ILE A 133 10.01 8.96 -1.87
N VAL A 134 9.96 7.78 -1.26
CA VAL A 134 10.94 6.71 -1.40
C VAL A 134 10.34 5.51 -2.12
N SER A 135 11.10 4.92 -3.03
CA SER A 135 10.79 3.65 -3.69
C SER A 135 12.09 2.96 -4.10
N GLY A 136 12.17 1.64 -3.91
CA GLY A 136 13.40 0.90 -4.17
C GLY A 136 14.60 1.41 -3.35
N THR A 137 14.37 1.94 -2.14
CA THR A 137 15.35 2.64 -1.28
C THR A 137 15.85 4.00 -1.78
N ASP A 138 15.41 4.45 -2.96
CA ASP A 138 15.81 5.73 -3.54
C ASP A 138 14.78 6.83 -3.23
N SER A 139 15.25 8.05 -2.93
CA SER A 139 14.38 9.24 -2.97
C SER A 139 14.03 9.56 -4.42
N ILE A 140 12.79 9.28 -4.80
CA ILE A 140 12.28 9.48 -6.16
C ILE A 140 11.59 10.84 -6.36
N HIS A 141 11.39 11.57 -5.26
CA HIS A 141 10.90 12.95 -5.23
C HIS A 141 11.13 13.53 -3.82
N GLY A 142 11.77 14.69 -3.71
CA GLY A 142 12.09 15.32 -2.42
C GLY A 142 11.63 16.77 -2.32
N ASN A 143 12.13 17.47 -1.29
CA ASN A 143 11.77 18.86 -0.97
C ASN A 143 10.28 19.05 -0.61
N LEU A 144 9.64 18.02 -0.07
CA LEU A 144 8.26 18.10 0.43
C LEU A 144 8.24 18.59 1.89
N PRO A 145 7.08 19.05 2.39
CA PRO A 145 6.93 19.50 3.77
C PRO A 145 7.28 18.43 4.80
N LYS A 146 8.42 18.59 5.49
CA LYS A 146 8.79 17.73 6.62
C LYS A 146 7.84 17.94 7.78
N PHE A 147 7.55 16.88 8.52
CA PHE A 147 6.75 16.99 9.73
C PHE A 147 7.64 17.39 10.90
N ASN A 148 7.77 18.70 11.09
CA ASN A 148 8.52 19.31 12.19
C ASN A 148 7.65 19.37 13.46
N GLY A 149 7.18 18.22 13.95
CA GLY A 149 6.22 18.14 15.05
C GLY A 149 5.49 16.79 15.10
N ASP A 150 4.46 16.69 15.95
CA ASP A 150 3.73 15.44 16.17
C ASP A 150 2.73 15.10 15.04
N SER A 151 2.40 15.98 14.08
CA SER A 151 1.36 15.64 13.10
C SER A 151 1.49 16.24 11.70
N GLY A 152 0.82 15.58 10.74
CA GLY A 152 0.68 16.02 9.36
C GLY A 152 -0.19 15.05 8.55
N VAL A 153 -0.64 15.49 7.37
CA VAL A 153 -1.58 14.75 6.52
C VAL A 153 -0.92 14.34 5.21
N ILE A 154 -1.11 13.08 4.84
CA ILE A 154 -0.57 12.46 3.64
C ILE A 154 -1.75 11.91 2.85
N GLY A 155 -2.11 12.60 1.76
CA GLY A 155 -3.11 12.16 0.81
C GLY A 155 -2.52 11.30 -0.30
N LEU A 156 -3.29 10.31 -0.75
CA LEU A 156 -3.02 9.51 -1.94
C LEU A 156 -4.19 9.62 -2.89
N GLU A 157 -3.91 10.03 -4.12
CA GLU A 157 -4.80 9.85 -5.24
C GLU A 157 -4.30 8.70 -6.11
N LEU A 158 -5.19 7.76 -6.40
CA LEU A 158 -4.91 6.58 -7.19
C LEU A 158 -5.90 6.50 -8.35
N ASN A 159 -5.41 6.37 -9.58
CA ASN A 159 -6.21 6.02 -10.74
C ASN A 159 -5.80 4.61 -11.17
N LEU A 160 -6.63 3.62 -10.86
CA LEU A 160 -6.34 2.19 -11.01
C LEU A 160 -7.29 1.55 -12.03
N PRO A 161 -7.20 1.89 -13.33
CA PRO A 161 -7.99 1.24 -14.36
C PRO A 161 -7.65 -0.25 -14.43
N SER A 162 -8.65 -1.11 -14.64
CA SER A 162 -8.43 -2.55 -14.64
C SER A 162 -7.58 -3.03 -15.82
N LYS A 163 -7.55 -2.31 -16.95
CA LYS A 163 -6.90 -2.76 -18.20
C LYS A 163 -5.75 -1.88 -18.66
N ASP A 164 -5.52 -0.75 -18.01
CA ASP A 164 -4.49 0.21 -18.39
C ASP A 164 -3.48 0.39 -17.25
N ILE A 165 -2.36 1.05 -17.55
CA ILE A 165 -1.36 1.44 -16.55
C ILE A 165 -1.99 2.42 -15.56
N GLY A 166 -1.94 2.06 -14.27
CA GLY A 166 -2.42 2.91 -13.20
C GLY A 166 -1.48 4.07 -12.88
N LYS A 167 -1.99 5.05 -12.16
CA LYS A 167 -1.26 6.27 -11.78
C LYS A 167 -1.50 6.60 -10.33
N PHE A 168 -0.52 7.23 -9.69
CA PHE A 168 -0.64 7.71 -8.33
C PHE A 168 -0.09 9.13 -8.17
N THR A 169 -0.59 9.84 -7.17
CA THR A 169 -0.10 11.16 -6.77
C THR A 169 -0.14 11.25 -5.24
N PHE A 170 0.98 11.68 -4.64
CA PHE A 170 1.02 12.04 -3.24
C PHE A 170 0.62 13.51 -3.05
N ILE A 171 -0.06 13.80 -1.94
CA ILE A 171 -0.42 15.15 -1.51
C ILE A 171 0.03 15.30 -0.06
N ILE A 172 1.07 16.08 0.20
CA ILE A 172 1.67 16.24 1.53
C ILE A 172 1.28 17.61 2.09
N ASP A 173 0.46 17.64 3.13
CA ASP A 173 -0.08 18.88 3.71
C ASP A 173 -0.61 19.86 2.65
N GLY A 174 -1.36 19.32 1.68
CA GLY A 174 -1.92 20.07 0.55
C GLY A 174 -0.95 20.30 -0.62
N VAL A 175 0.34 20.00 -0.48
CA VAL A 175 1.33 20.08 -1.57
C VAL A 175 1.24 18.84 -2.44
N ARG A 176 0.70 19.02 -3.64
CA ARG A 176 0.54 17.96 -4.63
C ARG A 176 1.83 17.70 -5.39
N THR A 177 2.22 16.43 -5.48
CA THR A 177 3.39 15.98 -6.24
C THR A 177 3.07 15.71 -7.72
N PRO A 178 4.08 15.61 -8.61
CA PRO A 178 3.86 15.11 -9.96
C PRO A 178 3.29 13.69 -9.96
N THR A 179 2.29 13.45 -10.80
CA THR A 179 1.71 12.12 -11.00
C THR A 179 2.74 11.17 -11.61
N LYS A 180 2.84 9.95 -11.06
CA LYS A 180 3.69 8.88 -11.56
C LYS A 180 2.86 7.68 -12.01
N GLU A 181 3.43 6.89 -12.91
CA GLU A 181 2.82 5.66 -13.43
C GLU A 181 3.24 4.45 -12.59
N LEU A 182 2.33 3.47 -12.49
CA LEU A 182 2.60 2.16 -11.89
C LEU A 182 3.27 1.24 -12.91
N PRO A 183 4.03 0.22 -12.46
CA PRO A 183 4.79 -0.65 -13.34
C PRO A 183 3.94 -1.64 -14.16
N ASN A 184 2.67 -1.85 -13.80
CA ASN A 184 1.79 -2.80 -14.47
C ASN A 184 0.37 -2.26 -14.70
N SER A 185 -0.28 -2.83 -15.71
CA SER A 185 -1.72 -2.66 -15.93
C SER A 185 -2.53 -3.38 -14.87
N GLY A 186 -3.72 -2.84 -14.56
CA GLY A 186 -4.65 -3.51 -13.64
C GLY A 186 -4.15 -3.61 -12.20
N ALA A 187 -3.18 -2.78 -11.81
CA ALA A 187 -2.51 -2.83 -10.52
C ALA A 187 -3.48 -2.88 -9.33
N VAL A 188 -3.13 -3.73 -8.36
CA VAL A 188 -3.82 -3.87 -7.08
C VAL A 188 -2.95 -3.25 -6.00
N VAL A 189 -3.47 -2.21 -5.35
CA VAL A 189 -2.74 -1.38 -4.38
C VAL A 189 -3.20 -1.71 -2.97
N ILE A 190 -2.23 -1.92 -2.06
CA ILE A 190 -2.48 -2.07 -0.62
C ILE A 190 -1.93 -0.82 0.08
N PRO A 191 -2.80 0.06 0.61
CA PRO A 191 -2.38 1.12 1.52
C PRO A 191 -1.67 0.54 2.74
N ALA A 192 -0.59 1.18 3.17
CA ALA A 192 0.30 0.65 4.18
C ALA A 192 1.05 1.75 4.94
N VAL A 193 1.50 1.42 6.15
CA VAL A 193 2.47 2.20 6.91
C VAL A 193 3.58 1.30 7.43
N CYS A 194 4.74 1.87 7.75
CA CYS A 194 5.74 1.23 8.60
C CYS A 194 6.18 2.20 9.70
N LEU A 195 6.32 1.68 10.91
CA LEU A 195 6.76 2.44 12.08
C LEU A 195 8.18 2.00 12.45
N LEU A 196 9.01 2.93 12.92
CA LEU A 196 10.42 2.72 13.36
C LEU A 196 10.60 2.92 14.88
N SER A 197 9.65 3.57 15.57
CA SER A 197 9.85 3.92 16.98
C SER A 197 8.59 3.86 17.83
N GLN A 198 8.79 3.54 19.11
CA GLN A 198 7.75 3.62 20.12
C GLN A 198 7.16 5.03 20.21
N GLY A 199 5.84 5.10 20.37
CA GLY A 199 5.05 6.32 20.45
C GLY A 199 4.65 6.87 19.09
N GLN A 200 5.06 6.25 17.99
CA GLN A 200 4.58 6.62 16.66
C GLN A 200 3.13 6.19 16.47
N LYS A 201 2.34 7.06 15.84
CA LYS A 201 0.91 6.88 15.68
C LYS A 201 0.42 7.39 14.33
N VAL A 202 -0.33 6.55 13.62
CA VAL A 202 -0.91 6.89 12.31
C VAL A 202 -2.37 6.44 12.25
N THR A 203 -3.22 7.29 11.68
CA THR A 203 -4.63 6.99 11.42
C THR A 203 -4.92 7.07 9.92
N ILE A 204 -5.53 6.04 9.35
CA ILE A 204 -6.04 6.06 7.98
C ILE A 204 -7.50 6.57 7.96
N ARG A 205 -7.82 7.47 7.04
CA ARG A 205 -9.14 8.12 6.95
C ARG A 205 -9.53 8.44 5.51
N ASN A 206 -10.78 8.86 5.33
CA ASN A 206 -11.28 9.47 4.10
C ASN A 206 -11.12 8.62 2.82
N LEU A 207 -11.11 7.28 2.92
CA LEU A 207 -11.15 6.44 1.72
C LEU A 207 -12.46 6.64 0.96
N THR A 208 -12.33 7.11 -0.27
CA THR A 208 -13.45 7.36 -1.18
C THR A 208 -13.10 6.83 -2.56
N ARG A 209 -14.05 6.16 -3.21
CA ARG A 209 -13.98 5.83 -4.63
C ARG A 209 -14.64 6.97 -5.42
N LEU A 210 -13.94 7.52 -6.41
CA LEU A 210 -14.35 8.68 -7.22
C LEU A 210 -14.99 8.25 -8.55
#